data_AF-A0A1Q4ZLA9-F1
#
_entry.id   AF-A0A1Q4ZLA9-F1
#
_cell.length_a   1.000
_cell.length_b   1.000
_cell.length_c   1.000
_cell.angle_alpha   90.00
_cell.angle_beta   90.00
_cell.angle_gamma   90.00
#
_symmetry.space_group_name_H-M   'P 1'
#
loop_
_entity.id
_entity.type
_entity.pdbx_description
1 polymer ?
#
loop_
_entity_poly.entity_id
_entity_poly.type
_entity_poly.pdbx_seq_one_letter_code
_entity_poly.pdbx_strand_id
1 'polypeptide(L)' 'MHFTPTGSSWINQVERWFGYLTEQKIRRGAHKSVQSLKADIRTWITDWNSNPHPFVWTKTAEEILDSLARFCRRISGAKH' A
#
# COMPACT_ATOMS: atom_id res chain seq x y z
N MET A 1 10.85 11.50 15.37
CA MET A 1 11.48 10.22 14.99
C MET A 1 10.37 9.33 14.44
N HIS A 2 10.36 9.06 13.13
CA HIS A 2 9.36 8.19 12.51
C HIS A 2 9.89 6.76 12.59
N PHE A 3 9.21 5.89 13.33
CA PHE A 3 9.59 4.48 13.47
C PHE A 3 8.83 3.67 12.44
N THR A 4 9.54 3.17 11.42
CA THR A 4 8.99 2.18 10.49
C THR A 4 9.39 0.80 10.99
N PRO A 5 8.44 -0.05 11.46
CA PRO A 5 8.77 -1.37 11.95
C PRO A 5 9.46 -2.21 10.87
N THR A 6 10.52 -2.93 11.25
CA THR A 6 11.18 -3.93 10.40
C THR A 6 10.18 -5.04 10.07
N GLY A 7 9.60 -4.98 8.87
CA GLY A 7 8.44 -5.80 8.45
C GLY A 7 7.39 -5.01 7.66
N SER A 8 7.48 -3.68 7.63
CA SER A 8 6.52 -2.82 6.95
C SER A 8 6.85 -2.57 5.47
N SER A 9 7.55 -3.48 4.79
CA SER A 9 7.89 -3.30 3.37
C SER A 9 6.65 -3.23 2.46
N TRP A 10 5.49 -3.68 2.94
CA TRP A 10 4.20 -3.51 2.30
C TRP A 10 3.76 -2.03 2.24
N ILE A 11 4.17 -1.20 3.20
CA ILE A 11 3.82 0.23 3.22
C ILE A 11 4.46 0.95 2.04
N ASN A 12 5.70 0.60 1.66
CA ASN A 12 6.36 1.16 0.49
C ASN A 12 5.56 0.89 -0.80
N GLN A 13 4.88 -0.24 -0.90
CA GLN A 13 4.07 -0.58 -2.07
C GLN A 13 2.77 0.21 -2.08
N VAL A 14 2.13 0.36 -0.92
CA VAL A 14 0.95 1.22 -0.74
C VAL A 14 1.28 2.68 -1.05
N GLU A 15 2.41 3.18 -0.57
CA GLU A 15 2.92 4.53 -0.87
C GLU A 15 3.17 4.72 -2.36
N ARG A 16 3.80 3.75 -3.04
CA ARG A 16 3.99 3.79 -4.50
C ARG A 16 2.67 3.81 -5.25
N TRP A 17 1.71 3.00 -4.83
CA TRP A 17 0.36 2.98 -5.42
C TRP A 17 -0.32 4.35 -5.31
N PHE A 18 -0.28 4.99 -4.14
CA PHE A 18 -0.80 6.35 -3.96
C PHE A 18 -0.03 7.39 -4.77
N GLY A 19 1.27 7.18 -4.97
CA GLY A 19 2.10 7.99 -5.87
C GLY A 19 1.59 7.98 -7.32
N TYR A 20 1.28 6.78 -7.86
CA TYR A 20 0.72 6.65 -9.21
C TYR A 20 -0.64 7.31 -9.35
N LEU A 21 -1.54 7.11 -8.39
CA LEU A 21 -2.85 7.77 -8.36
C LEU A 21 -2.70 9.30 -8.40
N THR A 22 -1.77 9.82 -7.59
CA THR A 22 -1.51 11.27 -7.48
C THR A 22 -0.99 11.84 -8.79
N GLU A 23 0.01 11.21 -9.41
CA GLU A 23 0.57 11.67 -10.68
C GLU A 23 -0.46 11.64 -11.82
N GLN A 24 -1.25 10.57 -11.90
CA GLN A 24 -2.14 10.36 -13.05
C GLN A 24 -3.49 11.07 -12.92
N LYS A 25 -4.08 11.11 -11.72
CA LYS A 25 -5.43 11.67 -11.52
C LYS A 25 -5.47 12.97 -10.76
N ILE A 26 -4.49 13.29 -9.91
CA ILE A 26 -4.53 14.51 -9.09
C ILE A 26 -3.71 15.64 -9.70
N ARG A 27 -2.44 15.41 -10.05
CA ARG A 27 -1.54 16.45 -10.58
C ARG A 27 -1.83 16.83 -12.04
N ARG A 28 -2.26 15.87 -12.85
CA ARG A 28 -2.53 16.06 -14.29
C ARG A 28 -4.03 16.18 -14.63
N GLY A 29 -4.91 16.03 -13.64
CA GLY A 29 -6.36 16.05 -13.85
C GLY A 29 -6.92 17.47 -13.79
N ALA A 30 -7.53 17.95 -14.88
CA ALA A 30 -8.31 19.18 -14.89
C ALA A 30 -9.78 18.88 -14.54
N HIS A 31 -10.06 18.65 -13.25
CA HIS A 31 -11.39 18.29 -12.77
C HIS A 31 -12.28 19.52 -12.64
N LYS A 32 -13.43 19.52 -13.33
CA LYS A 32 -14.39 20.63 -13.29
C LYS A 32 -15.33 20.58 -12.08
N SER A 33 -15.36 19.47 -11.34
CA SER A 33 -16.15 19.28 -10.13
C SER A 33 -15.62 18.13 -9.28
N VAL A 34 -16.05 18.08 -8.01
CA VAL A 34 -15.72 16.98 -7.08
C VAL A 34 -16.31 15.65 -7.57
N GLN A 35 -17.48 15.68 -8.19
CA GLN A 35 -18.15 14.51 -8.75
C GLN A 35 -17.32 13.92 -9.90
N SER A 36 -16.78 14.78 -10.78
CA SER A 36 -15.88 14.38 -11.87
C SER A 36 -14.62 13.71 -11.31
N LEU A 37 -14.00 14.32 -10.30
CA LEU A 37 -12.82 13.75 -9.64
C LEU A 37 -13.11 12.36 -9.05
N LYS A 38 -14.25 12.20 -8.35
CA LYS A 38 -14.64 10.90 -7.77
C LYS A 38 -14.86 9.83 -8.84
N ALA A 39 -15.49 10.18 -9.96
CA ALA A 39 -15.69 9.25 -11.07
C ALA A 39 -14.34 8.83 -11.67
N ASP A 40 -13.46 9.78 -11.92
CA ASP A 40 -12.14 9.52 -12.50
C ASP A 40 -11.25 8.64 -11.61
N ILE A 41 -11.27 8.86 -10.30
CA ILE A 41 -10.55 8.00 -9.35
C ILE A 41 -11.11 6.57 -9.37
N ARG A 42 -12.44 6.41 -9.39
CA ARG A 42 -13.08 5.08 -9.43
C ARG A 42 -12.72 4.32 -10.70
N THR A 43 -12.83 4.97 -11.86
CA THR A 43 -12.43 4.38 -13.15
C THR A 43 -10.96 3.98 -13.12
N TRP A 44 -10.08 4.85 -12.61
CA TRP A 44 -8.66 4.53 -12.49
C TRP A 44 -8.38 3.32 -11.61
N ILE A 45 -9.07 3.17 -10.48
CA ILE A 45 -8.93 2.01 -9.60
C ILE A 45 -9.36 0.74 -10.34
N THR A 46 -10.49 0.78 -11.07
CA THR A 46 -10.97 -0.36 -11.87
C THR A 46 -9.98 -0.75 -12.97
N ASP A 47 -9.44 0.23 -13.69
CA ASP A 47 -8.45 0.01 -14.76
C ASP A 47 -7.16 -0.58 -14.18
N TRP A 48 -6.66 -0.01 -13.09
CA TRP A 48 -5.48 -0.49 -12.38
C TRP A 48 -5.65 -1.94 -11.93
N ASN A 49 -6.81 -2.30 -11.37
CA ASN A 49 -7.08 -3.65 -10.90
C ASN A 49 -7.30 -4.66 -12.03
N SER A 50 -7.66 -4.21 -13.24
CA SER A 50 -7.86 -5.08 -14.39
C SER A 50 -6.54 -5.56 -15.00
N ASN A 51 -5.49 -4.74 -14.93
CA ASN A 51 -4.13 -5.12 -15.29
C ASN A 51 -3.15 -4.59 -14.23
N PRO A 52 -3.13 -5.20 -13.04
CA PRO A 52 -2.29 -4.70 -11.96
C PRO A 52 -0.84 -4.80 -12.39
N HIS A 53 -0.06 -3.76 -12.09
CA HIS A 53 1.39 -3.87 -12.17
C HIS A 53 1.86 -4.45 -10.85
N PRO A 54 2.14 -5.76 -10.78
CA PRO A 54 2.52 -6.38 -9.52
C PRO A 54 3.83 -5.76 -9.07
N PHE A 55 3.78 -5.07 -7.93
CA PHE A 55 4.99 -4.83 -7.18
C PHE A 55 5.49 -6.19 -6.70
N VAL A 56 6.73 -6.53 -7.03
CA VAL A 56 7.30 -7.81 -6.64
C VAL A 56 7.47 -7.82 -5.12
N TRP A 57 6.66 -8.65 -4.47
CA TRP A 57 6.83 -8.97 -3.07
C TRP A 57 8.14 -9.72 -2.90
N THR A 58 9.11 -9.09 -2.26
CA THR A 58 10.41 -9.74 -1.99
C THR A 58 10.29 -10.82 -0.91
N LYS A 59 9.20 -10.81 -0.14
CA LYS A 59 8.89 -11.78 0.91
C LYS A 59 7.57 -12.47 0.59
N THR A 60 7.56 -13.79 0.72
CA THR A 60 6.37 -14.62 0.59
C THR A 60 5.38 -14.36 1.74
N ALA A 61 4.11 -14.72 1.54
CA ALA A 61 3.09 -14.63 2.59
C ALA A 61 3.49 -15.45 3.83
N GLU A 62 4.11 -16.61 3.62
CA GLU A 62 4.63 -17.48 4.68
C GLU A 62 5.71 -16.76 5.49
N GLU A 63 6.72 -16.17 4.86
CA GLU A 63 7.76 -15.41 5.57
C GLU A 63 7.21 -14.23 6.39
N ILE A 64 6.13 -13.61 5.92
CA ILE A 64 5.43 -12.55 6.66
C ILE A 64 4.73 -13.11 7.89
N LEU A 65 3.95 -14.19 7.75
CA LEU A 65 3.26 -14.85 8.86
C LEU A 65 4.26 -15.38 9.90
N ASP A 66 5.37 -15.94 9.45
CA ASP A 66 6.42 -16.48 10.29
C ASP A 66 7.13 -15.38 11.09
N SER A 67 7.38 -14.24 10.43
CA SER A 67 7.91 -13.04 11.08
C SER A 67 6.94 -12.49 12.14
N LEU A 68 5.64 -12.47 11.86
CA LEU A 68 4.61 -12.06 12.81
C LEU A 68 4.54 -13.02 14.00
N ALA A 69 4.57 -14.33 13.78
CA ALA A 69 4.57 -15.34 14.84
C ALA A 69 5.81 -15.23 15.74
N ARG A 70 6.99 -14.94 15.19
CA ARG A 70 8.21 -14.65 15.96
C ARG A 70 8.08 -13.37 16.78
N PHE A 71 7.57 -12.30 16.16
CA PHE A 71 7.35 -11.03 16.83
C PHE A 71 6.37 -11.15 18.00
N CYS A 72 5.20 -11.77 17.77
CA CYS A 72 4.19 -12.05 18.79
C CYS A 72 4.78 -12.85 19.97
N ARG A 73 5.55 -13.92 19.71
CA ARG A 73 6.22 -14.68 20.78
C ARG A 73 7.18 -13.82 21.60
N ARG A 74 7.94 -12.94 20.95
CA ARG A 74 8.92 -12.07 21.62
C ARG A 74 8.24 -11.01 22.50
N ILE A 75 7.12 -10.44 22.06
CA ILE A 75 6.36 -9.45 22.86
C ILE A 75 5.53 -10.13 23.96
N SER A 76 5.00 -11.33 23.73
CA SER A 76 4.24 -12.08 24.73
C SER A 76 5.11 -12.66 25.85
N GLY A 77 6.40 -12.91 25.57
CA GLY A 77 7.39 -13.30 26.57
C GLY A 77 7.98 -12.12 27.36
N ALA A 78 7.82 -10.89 26.89
CA ALA A 78 8.19 -9.68 27.61
C ALA A 78 7.07 -9.28 28.60
N LYS A 79 6.79 -10.16 29.57
CA LYS A 79 6.08 -9.76 30.79
C LYS A 79 7.04 -8.95 31.66
N HIS A 80 6.47 -7.93 32.31
CA HIS A 80 7.08 -7.17 33.42
C HIS A 80 7.64 -8.08 34.50
#